data_AF-A0A7W7RIQ6-F1
#
_entry.id   AF-A0A7W7RIQ6-F1
#
_cell.length_a   1.000
_cell.length_b   1.000
_cell.length_c   1.000
_cell.angle_alpha   90.00
_cell.angle_beta   90.00
_cell.angle_gamma   90.00
#
_symmetry.space_group_name_H-M   'P 1'
#
loop_
_entity.id
_entity.type
_entity.pdbx_description
1 polymer ?
#
loop_
_entity_poly.entity_id
_entity_poly.type
_entity_poly.pdbx_seq_one_letter_code
_entity_poly.pdbx_strand_id
1 'polypeptide(L)'
;MPPWLLPLRFRVEARDRHSWFALVALGGLVLGGLMAVFGLPPVDIHGPLHYLGIMGPGCGGTRSVWAAMRGDLAMSWRYNPIGIPLLLGAAATLLRFLVGMATGRWLNVHVRSVTPLAVTGGALFGLLAVNQQLHVELLRTPGEEFSLVGPLLNMLPILVLCAVLVIRNRRIARRAAGR
;
A
#
# COMPACT_ATOMS: atom_id res chain seq x y z
N MET A 1 5.74 -27.57 6.95
CA MET A 1 5.84 -26.33 7.75
C MET A 1 4.79 -26.35 8.84
N PRO A 2 5.16 -26.09 10.10
CA PRO A 2 4.19 -26.02 11.19
C PRO A 2 3.01 -25.07 10.90
N PRO A 3 1.76 -25.44 11.22
CA PRO A 3 0.58 -24.64 10.91
C PRO A 3 0.53 -23.25 11.59
N TRP A 4 1.39 -22.99 12.57
CA TRP A 4 1.57 -21.68 13.20
C TRP A 4 2.47 -20.72 12.39
N LEU A 5 3.22 -21.22 11.41
CA LEU A 5 4.03 -20.40 10.50
C LEU A 5 3.24 -19.85 9.31
N LEU A 6 1.98 -20.27 9.13
CA LEU A 6 1.10 -19.75 8.07
C LEU A 6 0.20 -18.66 8.67
N PRO A 7 0.59 -17.36 8.60
CA PRO A 7 -0.18 -16.26 9.17
C PRO A 7 -1.55 -16.10 8.49
N LEU A 8 -1.68 -16.54 7.24
CA LEU A 8 -2.85 -16.35 6.41
C LEU A 8 -3.52 -17.70 6.11
N ARG A 9 -4.85 -17.69 6.14
CA ARG A 9 -5.70 -18.80 5.70
C ARG A 9 -6.66 -18.31 4.63
N PHE A 10 -6.68 -19.01 3.50
CA PHE A 10 -7.63 -18.77 2.42
C PHE A 10 -8.85 -19.67 2.60
N ARG A 11 -10.06 -19.13 2.37
CA ARG A 11 -11.32 -19.87 2.38
C ARG A 11 -12.19 -19.41 1.22
N VAL A 12 -12.88 -20.34 0.57
CA VAL A 12 -13.89 -20.02 -0.44
C VAL A 12 -15.24 -19.94 0.26
N GLU A 13 -15.93 -18.82 0.13
CA GLU A 13 -17.20 -18.52 0.83
C GLU A 13 -18.21 -17.90 -0.14
N ALA A 14 -19.51 -17.93 0.21
CA ALA A 14 -20.56 -17.37 -0.63
C ALA A 14 -20.63 -15.82 -0.61
N ARG A 15 -19.92 -15.16 0.31
CA ARG A 15 -19.96 -13.70 0.48
C ARG A 15 -18.56 -13.10 0.44
N ASP A 16 -18.44 -11.96 -0.24
CA ASP A 16 -17.21 -11.18 -0.21
C ASP A 16 -17.08 -10.41 1.12
N ARG A 17 -15.98 -10.62 1.84
CA ARG A 17 -15.63 -9.82 3.02
C ARG A 17 -14.70 -8.66 2.69
N HIS A 18 -14.23 -8.59 1.45
CA HIS A 18 -13.06 -7.82 1.03
C HIS A 18 -13.33 -6.94 -0.20
N SER A 19 -14.59 -6.62 -0.48
CA SER A 19 -14.99 -5.91 -1.71
C SER A 19 -14.34 -4.53 -1.85
N TRP A 20 -14.07 -3.86 -0.73
CA TRP A 20 -13.40 -2.55 -0.73
C TRP A 20 -11.95 -2.64 -1.24
N PHE A 21 -11.26 -3.78 -1.10
CA PHE A 21 -9.93 -3.97 -1.68
C PHE A 21 -9.96 -3.93 -3.20
N ALA A 22 -11.04 -4.38 -3.84
CA ALA A 22 -11.18 -4.28 -5.29
C ALA A 22 -11.27 -2.81 -5.73
N LEU A 23 -11.99 -1.97 -4.98
CA LEU A 23 -12.06 -0.54 -5.24
C LEU A 23 -10.69 0.14 -5.08
N VAL A 24 -9.97 -0.18 -4.00
CA VAL A 24 -8.62 0.38 -3.77
C VAL A 24 -7.63 -0.09 -4.84
N ALA A 25 -7.67 -1.38 -5.21
CA ALA A 25 -6.83 -1.94 -6.27
C ALA A 25 -7.13 -1.27 -7.62
N LEU A 26 -8.42 -1.10 -7.96
CA LEU A 26 -8.82 -0.41 -9.18
C LEU A 26 -8.32 1.04 -9.19
N GLY A 27 -8.56 1.79 -8.11
CA GLY A 27 -8.09 3.17 -7.98
C GLY A 27 -6.57 3.28 -8.10
N GLY A 28 -5.83 2.38 -7.46
CA GLY A 28 -4.36 2.33 -7.55
C GLY A 28 -3.86 2.00 -8.95
N LEU A 29 -4.47 1.04 -9.65
CA LEU A 29 -4.09 0.70 -11.02
C LEU A 29 -4.42 1.82 -12.00
N VAL A 30 -5.58 2.45 -11.86
CA VAL A 30 -5.96 3.61 -12.67
C VAL A 30 -4.96 4.75 -12.45
N LEU A 31 -4.66 5.10 -11.20
CA LEU A 31 -3.69 6.16 -10.90
C LEU A 31 -2.29 5.84 -11.43
N GLY A 32 -1.81 4.61 -11.22
CA GLY A 32 -0.52 4.16 -11.75
C GLY A 32 -0.47 4.15 -13.27
N GLY A 33 -1.56 3.76 -13.94
CA GLY A 33 -1.70 3.80 -15.39
C GLY A 33 -1.72 5.23 -15.93
N LEU A 34 -2.46 6.13 -15.28
CA LEU A 34 -2.44 7.56 -15.61
C LEU A 34 -1.03 8.13 -15.49
N MET A 35 -0.31 7.81 -14.41
CA MET A 35 1.10 8.21 -14.26
C MET A 35 2.00 7.62 -15.36
N ALA A 36 1.76 6.38 -15.78
CA ALA A 36 2.55 5.74 -16.83
C ALA A 36 2.36 6.43 -18.19
N VAL A 37 1.17 6.98 -18.46
CA VAL A 37 0.82 7.69 -19.70
C VAL A 37 1.22 9.16 -19.66
N PHE A 38 0.88 9.86 -18.58
CA PHE A 38 1.02 11.32 -18.45
C PHE A 38 2.30 11.76 -17.72
N GLY A 39 3.05 10.81 -17.14
CA GLY A 39 4.20 11.08 -16.30
C GLY A 39 3.85 11.20 -14.82
N LEU A 40 4.89 11.39 -14.00
CA LEU A 40 4.72 11.56 -12.56
C LEU A 40 4.13 12.94 -12.26
N PRO A 41 3.21 13.06 -11.28
CA PRO A 41 2.72 14.36 -10.87
C PRO A 41 3.88 15.23 -10.38
N PRO A 42 3.92 16.54 -10.74
CA PRO A 42 4.97 17.46 -10.32
C PRO A 42 4.74 17.93 -8.87
N VAL A 43 4.38 16.99 -7.99
CA VAL A 43 4.07 17.26 -6.59
C VAL A 43 5.06 16.50 -5.73
N ASP A 44 5.81 17.25 -4.94
CA ASP A 44 6.69 16.68 -3.94
C ASP A 44 5.87 16.21 -2.73
N ILE A 45 5.83 14.89 -2.55
CA ILE A 45 5.12 14.23 -1.45
C ILE A 45 6.06 13.72 -0.37
N HIS A 46 7.31 14.18 -0.32
CA HIS A 46 8.25 13.68 0.69
C HIS A 46 7.99 14.30 2.07
N GLY A 47 8.37 13.54 3.11
CA GLY A 47 8.39 14.03 4.48
C GLY A 47 9.67 14.84 4.77
N PRO A 48 9.72 15.62 5.86
CA PRO A 48 10.85 16.49 6.18
C PRO A 48 12.19 15.73 6.30
N LEU A 49 12.14 14.47 6.76
CA LEU A 49 13.31 13.60 6.91
C LEU A 49 14.02 13.29 5.57
N HIS A 50 13.29 13.25 4.46
CA HIS A 50 13.85 13.01 3.12
C HIS A 50 14.87 14.08 2.72
N TYR A 51 14.58 15.34 3.04
CA TYR A 51 15.47 16.47 2.78
C TYR A 51 16.70 16.48 3.69
N LEU A 52 16.67 15.74 4.80
CA LEU A 52 17.83 15.48 5.67
C LEU A 52 18.62 14.23 5.28
N GLY A 53 18.17 13.48 4.27
CA GLY A 53 18.86 12.32 3.73
C GLY A 53 18.46 11.02 4.41
N ILE A 54 17.40 11.07 5.20
CA ILE A 54 16.84 9.92 5.90
C ILE A 54 15.68 9.40 5.04
N MET A 55 15.89 8.25 4.41
CA MET A 55 14.93 7.66 3.49
C MET A 55 13.97 6.74 4.24
N GLY A 56 12.68 6.97 4.05
CA GLY A 56 11.64 6.06 4.51
C GLY A 56 11.56 4.81 3.62
N PRO A 57 10.99 3.70 4.11
CA PRO A 57 10.87 2.46 3.33
C PRO A 57 9.99 2.62 2.07
N GLY A 58 9.07 3.58 2.07
CA GLY A 58 8.25 3.91 0.90
C GLY A 58 8.92 4.86 -0.10
N CYS A 59 10.11 5.39 0.18
CA CYS A 59 10.80 6.30 -0.75
C CYS A 59 11.02 5.61 -2.10
N GLY A 60 10.79 6.35 -3.19
CA GLY A 60 10.82 5.78 -4.54
C GLY A 60 9.62 4.90 -4.92
N GLY A 61 8.66 4.65 -4.01
CA GLY A 61 7.51 3.79 -4.27
C GLY A 61 6.66 4.21 -5.47
N THR A 62 6.36 5.51 -5.61
CA THR A 62 5.61 6.04 -6.76
C THR A 62 6.37 5.87 -8.07
N ARG A 63 7.68 6.15 -8.09
CA ARG A 63 8.56 5.92 -9.27
C ARG A 63 8.66 4.44 -9.61
N SER A 64 8.68 3.59 -8.60
CA SER A 64 8.70 2.14 -8.77
C SER A 64 7.41 1.61 -9.40
N VAL A 65 6.24 2.04 -8.93
CA VAL A 65 4.94 1.67 -9.52
C VAL A 65 4.83 2.20 -10.94
N TRP A 66 5.25 3.45 -11.19
CA TRP A 66 5.31 4.03 -12.53
C TRP A 66 6.16 3.18 -13.49
N ALA A 67 7.38 2.80 -13.08
CA ALA A 67 8.25 1.95 -13.89
C ALA A 67 7.64 0.57 -14.14
N ALA A 68 7.05 -0.05 -13.12
CA ALA A 68 6.38 -1.35 -13.24
C ALA A 68 5.20 -1.30 -14.22
N MET A 69 4.39 -0.24 -14.16
CA MET A 69 3.27 0.00 -15.09
C MET A 69 3.73 0.21 -16.53
N ARG A 70 4.94 0.72 -16.74
CA ARG A 70 5.58 0.83 -18.06
C ARG A 70 6.26 -0.46 -18.55
N GLY A 71 6.21 -1.53 -17.75
CA GLY A 71 6.86 -2.80 -18.06
C GLY A 71 8.36 -2.84 -17.71
N ASP A 72 8.92 -1.78 -17.12
CA ASP A 72 10.32 -1.74 -16.71
C ASP A 72 10.47 -2.22 -15.25
N LEU A 73 10.44 -3.55 -15.10
CA LEU A 73 10.57 -4.20 -13.80
C LEU A 73 11.95 -3.99 -13.17
N ALA A 74 12.99 -3.82 -13.99
CA ALA A 74 14.34 -3.57 -13.51
C ALA A 74 14.44 -2.19 -12.84
N MET A 75 13.91 -1.15 -13.49
CA MET A 75 13.82 0.18 -12.89
C MET A 75 12.86 0.23 -11.71
N SER A 76 11.74 -0.51 -11.77
CA SER A 76 10.84 -0.65 -10.62
C SER A 76 11.59 -1.18 -9.40
N TRP A 77 12.33 -2.27 -9.56
CA TRP A 77 13.12 -2.87 -8.48
C TRP A 77 14.20 -1.92 -7.95
N ARG A 78 14.91 -1.23 -8.85
CA ARG A 78 15.95 -0.24 -8.48
C ARG A 78 15.38 0.91 -7.67
N TYR A 79 14.22 1.44 -8.03
CA TYR A 79 13.59 2.50 -7.25
C TYR A 79 13.06 1.99 -5.91
N ASN A 80 12.26 0.93 -5.92
CA ASN A 80 11.74 0.34 -4.71
C ASN A 80 11.19 -1.08 -4.99
N PRO A 81 11.73 -2.13 -4.37
CA PRO A 81 11.25 -3.50 -4.55
C PRO A 81 9.75 -3.71 -4.28
N ILE A 82 9.08 -2.81 -3.54
CA ILE A 82 7.65 -2.92 -3.20
C ILE A 82 6.72 -2.68 -4.40
N GLY A 83 7.16 -1.99 -5.46
CA GLY A 83 6.28 -1.64 -6.58
C GLY A 83 5.78 -2.86 -7.35
N ILE A 84 6.64 -3.87 -7.53
CA ILE A 84 6.27 -5.12 -8.21
C ILE A 84 5.16 -5.89 -7.44
N PRO A 85 5.32 -6.23 -6.14
CA PRO A 85 4.28 -6.93 -5.40
C PRO A 85 3.01 -6.07 -5.23
N LEU A 86 3.10 -4.74 -5.20
CA LEU A 86 1.92 -3.87 -5.21
C LEU A 86 1.13 -3.99 -6.52
N LEU A 87 1.82 -3.92 -7.66
CA LEU A 87 1.18 -4.06 -8.98
C LEU A 87 0.53 -5.45 -9.14
N LEU A 88 1.29 -6.51 -8.84
CA LEU A 88 0.80 -7.88 -8.93
C LEU A 88 -0.34 -8.14 -7.93
N GLY A 89 -0.24 -7.62 -6.72
CA GLY A 89 -1.26 -7.73 -5.69
C GLY A 89 -2.56 -7.03 -6.08
N ALA A 90 -2.48 -5.84 -6.69
CA ALA A 90 -3.65 -5.13 -7.20
C ALA A 90 -4.31 -5.89 -8.36
N ALA A 91 -3.53 -6.37 -9.33
CA ALA A 91 -4.04 -7.18 -10.45
C ALA A 91 -4.71 -8.48 -9.94
N ALA A 92 -4.07 -9.20 -9.02
CA ALA A 92 -4.62 -10.41 -8.41
C ALA A 92 -5.90 -10.12 -7.62
N THR A 93 -5.99 -8.97 -6.95
CA THR A 93 -7.19 -8.56 -6.21
C THR A 93 -8.38 -8.31 -7.14
N LEU A 94 -8.15 -7.67 -8.29
CA LEU A 94 -9.19 -7.49 -9.31
C LEU A 94 -9.58 -8.82 -9.96
N LEU A 95 -8.62 -9.67 -10.28
CA LEU A 95 -8.90 -11.01 -10.81
C LEU A 95 -9.76 -11.82 -9.82
N ARG A 96 -9.39 -11.82 -8.53
CA ARG A 96 -10.18 -12.43 -7.45
C ARG A 96 -11.61 -11.89 -7.42
N PHE A 97 -11.77 -10.58 -7.58
CA PHE A 97 -13.09 -9.94 -7.59
C PHE A 97 -13.92 -10.36 -8.80
N LEU A 98 -13.33 -10.35 -10.01
CA LEU A 98 -13.99 -10.80 -11.24
C LEU A 98 -14.42 -12.28 -11.15
N VAL A 99 -13.54 -13.16 -10.66
CA VAL A 99 -13.85 -14.58 -10.45
C VAL A 99 -14.98 -14.74 -9.42
N GLY A 100 -14.96 -13.95 -8.34
CA GLY A 100 -16.02 -13.95 -7.33
C GLY A 100 -17.38 -13.53 -7.90
N MET A 101 -17.41 -12.50 -8.74
CA MET A 101 -18.63 -12.08 -9.44
C MET A 101 -19.14 -13.14 -10.41
N ALA A 102 -18.25 -13.75 -11.20
CA ALA A 102 -18.62 -14.73 -12.22
C ALA A 102 -19.12 -16.06 -11.62
N THR A 103 -18.55 -16.48 -10.48
CA THR A 103 -18.84 -17.79 -9.87
C THR A 103 -19.78 -17.74 -8.68
N GLY A 104 -20.04 -16.55 -8.13
CA GLY A 104 -20.70 -16.38 -6.83
C GLY A 104 -19.89 -16.92 -5.65
N ARG A 105 -18.63 -17.31 -5.85
CA ARG A 105 -17.75 -17.89 -4.83
C ARG A 105 -16.54 -17.00 -4.60
N TRP A 106 -16.37 -16.54 -3.36
CA TRP A 106 -15.40 -15.54 -2.98
C TRP A 106 -14.23 -16.15 -2.21
N LEU A 107 -13.00 -15.92 -2.70
CA LEU A 107 -11.79 -16.28 -1.97
C LEU A 107 -11.52 -15.24 -0.87
N ASN A 108 -11.78 -15.58 0.39
CA ASN A 108 -11.55 -14.71 1.54
C ASN A 108 -10.24 -15.07 2.25
N VAL A 109 -9.44 -14.04 2.55
CA VAL A 109 -8.23 -14.14 3.37
C VAL A 109 -8.58 -13.88 4.83
N HIS A 110 -8.08 -14.76 5.71
CA HIS A 110 -8.23 -14.65 7.16
C HIS A 110 -6.84 -14.65 7.81
N VAL A 111 -6.63 -13.72 8.74
CA VAL A 111 -5.42 -13.71 9.58
C VAL A 111 -5.59 -14.74 10.69
N ARG A 112 -4.79 -15.80 10.65
CA ARG A 112 -4.75 -16.86 11.67
C ARG A 112 -3.91 -16.44 12.87
N SER A 113 -2.78 -15.79 12.61
CA SER A 113 -1.85 -15.35 13.65
C SER A 113 -1.22 -14.02 13.26
N VAL A 114 -1.36 -13.05 14.16
CA VAL A 114 -0.84 -11.69 13.96
C VAL A 114 0.67 -11.61 14.19
N THR A 115 1.22 -12.45 15.08
CA THR A 115 2.64 -12.42 15.44
C THR A 115 3.58 -12.71 14.27
N PRO A 116 3.49 -13.85 13.55
CA PRO A 116 4.36 -14.09 12.39
C PRO A 116 4.11 -13.08 11.28
N LEU A 117 2.86 -12.62 11.09
CA LEU A 117 2.55 -11.56 10.12
C LEU A 117 3.28 -10.25 10.45
N ALA A 118 3.23 -9.84 11.72
CA ALA A 118 3.87 -8.62 12.21
C ALA A 118 5.40 -8.74 12.17
N VAL A 119 5.96 -9.89 12.55
CA VAL A 119 7.41 -10.14 12.51
C VAL A 119 7.91 -10.13 11.07
N THR A 120 7.28 -10.88 10.17
CA THR A 120 7.68 -10.92 8.75
C THR A 120 7.47 -9.55 8.10
N GLY A 121 6.32 -8.90 8.33
CA GLY A 121 6.04 -7.58 7.79
C GLY A 121 7.02 -6.52 8.31
N GLY A 122 7.31 -6.52 9.61
CA GLY A 122 8.28 -5.62 10.23
C GLY A 122 9.70 -5.84 9.73
N ALA A 123 10.11 -7.10 9.56
CA ALA A 123 11.41 -7.45 8.99
C ALA A 123 11.53 -6.95 7.54
N LEU A 124 10.53 -7.22 6.68
CA LEU A 124 10.51 -6.73 5.30
C LEU A 124 10.51 -5.20 5.23
N PHE A 125 9.76 -4.54 6.12
CA PHE A 125 9.72 -3.08 6.21
C PHE A 125 11.08 -2.50 6.63
N GLY A 126 11.75 -3.11 7.62
CA GLY A 126 13.08 -2.72 8.05
C GLY A 126 14.14 -2.94 6.96
N LEU A 127 14.10 -4.09 6.27
CA LEU A 127 14.97 -4.36 5.13
C LEU A 127 14.76 -3.35 4.00
N LEU A 128 13.51 -2.96 3.76
CA LEU A 128 13.22 -1.95 2.77
C LEU A 128 13.78 -0.59 3.18
N ALA A 129 13.67 -0.21 4.44
CA ALA A 129 14.26 1.03 4.96
C ALA A 129 15.80 1.04 4.80
N VAL A 130 16.47 -0.07 5.12
CA VAL A 130 17.91 -0.23 4.89
C VAL A 130 18.23 -0.09 3.40
N ASN A 131 17.49 -0.77 2.53
CA ASN A 131 17.68 -0.68 1.09
C ASN A 131 17.52 0.76 0.58
N GLN A 132 16.51 1.49 1.05
CA GLN A 132 16.31 2.89 0.65
C GLN A 132 17.45 3.79 1.13
N GLN A 133 17.98 3.54 2.34
CA GLN A 133 19.11 4.31 2.86
C GLN A 133 20.41 4.05 2.07
N LEU A 134 20.59 2.85 1.52
CA LEU A 134 21.73 2.53 0.64
C LEU A 134 21.62 3.16 -0.76
N HIS A 135 20.43 3.61 -1.17
CA HIS A 135 20.16 4.18 -2.49
C HIS A 135 19.76 5.66 -2.45
N VAL A 136 20.17 6.39 -1.39
CA VAL A 136 19.84 7.81 -1.19
C VAL A 136 20.08 8.67 -2.44
N GLU A 137 21.20 8.48 -3.12
CA GLU A 137 21.56 9.26 -4.32
C GLU A 137 20.65 8.98 -5.52
N LEU A 138 20.09 7.78 -5.64
CA LEU A 138 19.11 7.45 -6.67
C LEU A 138 17.73 8.03 -6.34
N LEU A 139 17.40 8.11 -5.05
CA LEU A 139 16.08 8.49 -4.57
C LEU A 139 15.91 10.01 -4.49
N ARG A 140 17.00 10.73 -4.23
CA ARG A 140 17.01 12.19 -4.20
C ARG A 140 17.03 12.78 -5.60
N THR A 141 16.23 13.80 -5.81
CA THR A 141 16.34 14.63 -7.02
C THR A 141 17.22 15.84 -6.68
N PRO A 142 18.31 16.10 -7.42
CA PRO A 142 19.16 17.26 -7.17
C PRO A 142 18.35 18.55 -7.26
N GLY A 143 18.47 19.43 -6.26
CA GLY A 143 17.75 20.71 -6.20
C GLY A 143 16.31 20.63 -5.68
N GLU A 144 15.87 19.50 -5.09
CA GLU A 144 14.60 19.43 -4.36
C GLU A 144 14.60 20.37 -3.16
N GLU A 145 13.77 21.42 -3.21
CA GLU A 145 13.50 22.31 -2.09
C GLU A 145 12.36 21.76 -1.22
N PHE A 146 12.41 22.07 0.08
CA PHE A 146 11.38 21.63 1.01
C PHE A 146 9.98 22.16 0.62
N SER A 147 9.02 21.25 0.50
CA SER A 147 7.61 21.59 0.26
C SER A 147 6.74 21.24 1.46
N LEU A 148 5.94 22.20 1.93
CA LEU A 148 4.91 21.96 2.96
C LEU A 148 3.75 21.08 2.45
N VAL A 149 3.57 20.98 1.13
CA VAL A 149 2.51 20.19 0.52
C VAL A 149 2.71 18.70 0.81
N GLY A 150 3.94 18.22 0.76
CA GLY A 150 4.24 16.80 0.96
C GLY A 150 3.87 16.27 2.35
N PRO A 151 4.29 16.92 3.45
CA PRO A 151 3.86 16.56 4.79
C PRO A 151 2.33 16.61 4.97
N LEU A 152 1.66 17.64 4.42
CA LEU A 152 0.19 17.76 4.49
C LEU A 152 -0.51 16.60 3.76
N LEU A 153 -0.06 16.26 2.56
CA LEU A 153 -0.61 15.14 1.79
C LEU A 153 -0.35 13.79 2.47
N ASN A 154 0.81 13.59 3.09
CA ASN A 154 1.10 12.38 3.88
C ASN A 154 0.24 12.27 5.15
N MET A 155 -0.20 13.40 5.72
CA MET A 155 -1.09 13.39 6.88
C MET A 155 -2.54 13.04 6.52
N LEU A 156 -2.98 13.28 5.28
CA LEU A 156 -4.38 13.04 4.87
C LEU A 156 -4.87 11.61 5.14
N PRO A 157 -4.16 10.53 4.76
CA PRO A 157 -4.61 9.17 5.06
C PRO A 157 -4.75 8.90 6.56
N ILE A 158 -3.84 9.44 7.37
CA ILE A 158 -3.87 9.31 8.84
C ILE A 158 -5.08 10.07 9.38
N LEU A 159 -5.31 11.30 8.94
CA LEU A 159 -6.46 12.12 9.35
C LEU A 159 -7.78 11.48 8.96
N VAL A 160 -7.88 10.93 7.74
CA VAL A 160 -9.06 10.20 7.28
C VAL A 160 -9.29 8.95 8.13
N LEU A 161 -8.23 8.17 8.41
CA LEU A 161 -8.33 6.99 9.26
C LEU A 161 -8.81 7.36 10.68
N CYS A 162 -8.20 8.39 11.28
CA CYS A 162 -8.60 8.91 12.59
C CYS A 162 -10.07 9.35 12.59
N ALA A 163 -10.51 10.10 11.58
CA ALA A 163 -11.90 10.54 11.44
C ALA A 163 -12.86 9.34 11.34
N VAL A 164 -12.52 8.34 10.53
CA VAL A 164 -13.31 7.10 10.38
C VAL A 164 -13.40 6.35 11.72
N LEU A 165 -12.29 6.21 12.44
CA LEU A 165 -12.27 5.56 13.76
C LEU A 165 -13.11 6.31 14.78
N VAL A 166 -13.02 7.64 14.83
CA VAL A 166 -13.83 8.48 15.72
C VAL A 166 -15.32 8.36 15.40
N ILE A 167 -15.72 8.46 14.13
CA ILE A 167 -17.12 8.32 13.71
C ILE A 167 -17.65 6.93 14.07
N ARG A 168 -16.86 5.88 13.83
CA ARG A 168 -17.23 4.50 14.14
C ARG A 168 -17.40 4.28 15.64
N ASN A 169 -16.46 4.78 16.46
CA ASN A 169 -16.55 4.67 17.92
C ASN A 169 -17.77 5.41 18.47
N ARG A 170 -18.08 6.62 17.96
CA ARG A 170 -19.29 7.36 18.33
C ARG A 170 -20.57 6.60 17.99
N ARG A 171 -20.63 5.95 16.82
CA ARG A 171 -21.79 5.12 16.43
C ARG A 171 -21.97 3.91 17.34
N ILE A 172 -20.88 3.26 17.76
CA ILE A 172 -20.92 2.13 18.69
C ILE A 172 -21.41 2.60 20.07
N ALA A 173 -20.86 3.69 20.60
CA ALA A 173 -21.26 4.26 21.89
C ALA A 173 -22.75 4.64 21.92
N ARG A 174 -23.27 5.29 20.87
CA ARG A 174 -24.69 5.63 20.75
C ARG A 174 -25.61 4.40 20.72
N ARG A 175 -25.18 3.31 20.08
CA ARG A 175 -25.92 2.04 20.07
C ARG A 175 -25.91 1.32 21.42
N ALA A 176 -24.86 1.51 22.22
CA ALA A 176 -24.76 0.95 23.56
C ALA A 176 -25.59 1.75 24.58
N ALA A 177 -25.70 3.08 24.42
CA ALA A 177 -26.47 3.95 25.31
C ALA A 177 -27.99 3.97 25.03
N GLY A 178 -28.43 3.47 23.87
CA GLY A 178 -29.84 3.33 23.50
C GLY A 178 -30.42 1.93 23.76
N ARG A 179 -29.71 1.09 24.51
CA ARG A 179 -30.18 -0.19 25.06
C ARG A 179 -30.24 -0.07 26.57
#